data_AF-A0A5P9D8B0-F1
#
_entry.id   AF-A0A5P9D8B0-F1
#
_cell.length_a   1.000
_cell.length_b   1.000
_cell.length_c   1.000
_cell.angle_alpha   90.00
_cell.angle_beta   90.00
_cell.angle_gamma   90.00
#
_symmetry.space_group_name_H-M   'P 1'
#
loop_
_entity.id
_entity.type
_entity.pdbx_description
1 polymer ?
#
loop_
_entity_poly.entity_id
_entity_poly.type
_entity_poly.pdbx_seq_one_letter_code
_entity_poly.pdbx_strand_id
1 'polypeptide(L)'
;MEISGSQVIQASRLVVWSALNDADVLRLCIPGCEVLERVSADELTASVTSKIGPVKAKFKGSVTFENVVSPESYTIVGEGKGGVAGFAKGSADIRLVEDGDATVLSYEAKAQVGGKLAQLGSRLIDSTARKMAEEFFSRFTEQVGGSAAAVSEVSSDTGLAADLDEGVAEEAKRIALEEAPGEVLHAIGEAEHKVEEGLHKAEENLEDAAGRNAFGGPMVWGLLLLGALIVVLALAS
;
A
#
# COMPACT_ATOMS: atom_id res chain seq x y z
N MET A 1 24.04 -13.14 12.21
CA MET A 1 23.46 -12.28 13.25
C MET A 1 21.98 -12.59 13.35
N GLU A 2 21.38 -12.30 14.50
CA GLU A 2 19.94 -12.47 14.74
C GLU A 2 19.38 -11.20 15.39
N ILE A 3 18.22 -10.77 14.93
CA ILE A 3 17.51 -9.59 15.43
C ILE A 3 16.04 -9.96 15.55
N SER A 4 15.46 -9.79 16.72
CA SER A 4 14.02 -9.93 16.91
C SER A 4 13.46 -8.68 17.58
N GLY A 5 12.17 -8.45 17.39
CA GLY A 5 11.46 -7.32 17.96
C GLY A 5 9.96 -7.42 17.79
N SER A 6 9.26 -6.48 18.40
CA SER A 6 7.82 -6.32 18.27
C SER A 6 7.48 -4.83 18.20
N GLN A 7 6.47 -4.48 17.42
CA GLN A 7 5.97 -3.12 17.26
C GLN A 7 4.44 -3.13 17.32
N VAL A 8 3.87 -2.14 18.00
CA VAL A 8 2.42 -1.91 18.01
C VAL A 8 2.11 -0.81 17.00
N ILE A 9 1.25 -1.11 16.03
CA ILE A 9 0.86 -0.20 14.97
C ILE A 9 -0.63 0.12 15.15
N GLN A 10 -0.97 1.40 15.21
CA GLN A 10 -2.35 1.88 15.40
C GLN A 10 -3.14 1.80 14.09
N ALA A 11 -3.34 0.58 13.61
CA ALA A 11 -4.17 0.27 12.44
C ALA A 11 -4.60 -1.21 12.50
N SER A 12 -5.68 -1.54 11.80
CA SER A 12 -6.16 -2.91 11.67
C SER A 12 -5.13 -3.81 10.98
N ARG A 13 -5.16 -5.11 11.29
CA ARG A 13 -4.21 -6.10 10.74
C ARG A 13 -4.19 -6.11 9.22
N LEU A 14 -5.36 -5.92 8.60
CA LEU A 14 -5.52 -5.91 7.15
C LEU A 14 -4.86 -4.67 6.51
N VAL A 15 -4.96 -3.51 7.16
CA VAL A 15 -4.28 -2.27 6.73
C VAL A 15 -2.77 -2.42 6.88
N VAL A 16 -2.29 -2.92 8.02
CA VAL A 16 -0.86 -3.18 8.25
C VAL A 16 -0.31 -4.16 7.23
N TRP A 17 -1.02 -5.27 6.98
CA TRP A 17 -0.64 -6.26 5.98
C TRP A 17 -0.54 -5.66 4.57
N SER A 18 -1.54 -4.87 4.18
CA SER A 18 -1.56 -4.24 2.86
C SER A 18 -0.37 -3.28 2.69
N ALA A 19 -0.10 -2.46 3.71
CA ALA A 19 1.03 -1.53 3.73
C ALA A 19 2.40 -2.22 3.70
N LEU A 20 2.55 -3.37 4.36
CA LEU A 20 3.77 -4.18 4.32
C LEU A 20 4.03 -4.81 2.94
N ASN A 21 3.03 -4.88 2.07
CA ASN A 21 3.13 -5.45 0.72
C ASN A 21 3.09 -4.39 -0.39
N ASP A 22 2.92 -3.12 -0.03
CA ASP A 22 2.86 -1.97 -0.92
C ASP A 22 4.27 -1.38 -1.16
N ALA A 23 4.72 -1.39 -2.42
CA ALA A 23 6.05 -0.93 -2.78
C ALA A 23 6.26 0.59 -2.55
N ASP A 24 5.23 1.41 -2.70
CA ASP A 24 5.35 2.84 -2.46
C ASP A 24 5.47 3.15 -0.97
N VAL A 25 4.64 2.49 -0.14
CA VAL A 25 4.73 2.62 1.32
C VAL A 25 6.10 2.14 1.82
N LEU A 26 6.53 0.95 1.41
CA LEU A 26 7.83 0.40 1.80
C LEU A 26 8.99 1.30 1.37
N ARG A 27 8.94 1.88 0.16
CA ARG A 27 9.99 2.79 -0.33
C ARG A 27 10.16 4.02 0.56
N LEU A 28 9.06 4.60 1.05
CA LEU A 28 9.09 5.75 1.95
C LEU A 28 9.68 5.38 3.32
N CYS A 29 9.39 4.16 3.78
CA CYS A 29 9.80 3.68 5.09
C CYS A 29 11.26 3.21 5.14
N ILE A 30 11.80 2.65 4.06
CA ILE A 30 13.17 2.11 4.04
C ILE A 30 14.21 3.25 3.92
N PRO A 31 15.10 3.45 4.93
CA PRO A 31 16.09 4.51 4.89
C PRO A 31 17.08 4.34 3.72
N GLY A 32 17.22 5.39 2.91
CA GLY A 32 18.14 5.38 1.76
C GLY A 32 17.65 4.56 0.57
N CYS A 33 16.38 4.14 0.55
CA CYS A 33 15.77 3.51 -0.61
C CYS A 33 15.66 4.51 -1.77
N GLU A 34 16.26 4.17 -2.91
CA GLU A 34 16.21 4.97 -4.14
C GLU A 34 15.19 4.40 -5.11
N VAL A 35 15.10 3.06 -5.20
CA VAL A 35 14.21 2.33 -6.10
C VAL A 35 13.68 1.11 -5.35
N LEU A 36 12.38 0.86 -5.45
CA LEU A 36 11.73 -0.36 -5.02
C LEU A 36 10.68 -0.73 -6.08
N GLU A 37 10.81 -1.89 -6.68
CA GLU A 37 9.97 -2.33 -7.80
C GLU A 37 9.44 -3.73 -7.55
N ARG A 38 8.14 -3.92 -7.77
CA ARG A 38 7.49 -5.23 -7.72
C ARG A 38 7.69 -5.94 -9.05
N VAL A 39 8.42 -7.05 -9.02
CA VAL A 39 8.74 -7.87 -10.19
C VAL A 39 7.70 -8.97 -10.40
N SER A 40 7.15 -9.51 -9.31
CA SER A 40 6.07 -10.48 -9.34
C SER A 40 5.19 -10.39 -8.09
N ALA A 41 4.21 -11.29 -7.94
CA ALA A 41 3.36 -11.36 -6.75
C ALA A 41 4.18 -11.59 -5.47
N ASP A 42 5.30 -12.30 -5.56
CA ASP A 42 6.11 -12.70 -4.41
C ASP A 42 7.55 -12.14 -4.49
N GLU A 43 7.86 -11.26 -5.44
CA GLU A 43 9.22 -10.74 -5.64
C GLU A 43 9.26 -9.21 -5.77
N LEU A 44 10.18 -8.61 -5.01
CA LEU A 44 10.55 -7.19 -5.06
C LEU A 44 12.04 -7.05 -5.38
N THR A 45 12.41 -5.98 -6.09
CA THR A 45 13.80 -5.57 -6.23
C THR A 45 14.00 -4.18 -5.68
N ALA A 46 15.16 -3.95 -5.05
CA ALA A 46 15.44 -2.71 -4.34
C ALA A 46 16.86 -2.20 -4.62
N SER A 47 17.00 -0.88 -4.61
CA SER A 47 18.28 -0.19 -4.61
C SER A 47 18.35 0.73 -3.40
N VAL A 48 19.25 0.44 -2.45
CA VAL A 48 19.35 1.15 -1.18
C VAL A 48 20.77 1.67 -0.98
N THR A 49 20.93 2.96 -0.70
CA THR A 49 22.21 3.54 -0.29
C THR A 49 22.25 3.66 1.23
N SER A 50 23.13 2.89 1.87
CA SER A 50 23.28 2.86 3.33
C SER A 50 24.71 3.19 3.76
N LYS A 51 24.82 3.76 4.96
CA LYS A 51 26.09 4.11 5.62
C LYS A 51 26.31 3.17 6.79
N ILE A 52 27.31 2.31 6.65
CA ILE A 52 27.71 1.31 7.66
C ILE A 52 29.10 1.70 8.17
N GLY A 53 29.13 2.40 9.30
CA GLY A 53 30.37 2.96 9.84
C GLY A 53 31.06 3.93 8.86
N PRO A 54 32.35 3.74 8.52
CA PRO A 54 33.06 4.58 7.56
C PRO A 54 32.70 4.27 6.09
N VAL A 55 31.92 3.22 5.83
CA VAL A 55 31.60 2.76 4.48
C VAL A 55 30.23 3.29 4.06
N LYS A 56 30.18 4.06 2.97
CA LYS A 56 28.94 4.38 2.24
C LYS A 56 28.87 3.46 1.02
N ALA A 57 27.80 2.68 0.91
CA ALA A 57 27.64 1.73 -0.17
C ALA A 57 26.21 1.74 -0.70
N LYS A 58 26.10 1.53 -2.02
CA LYS A 58 24.84 1.31 -2.71
C LYS A 58 24.66 -0.19 -2.91
N PHE A 59 23.55 -0.72 -2.42
CA PHE A 59 23.18 -2.12 -2.49
C PHE A 59 22.04 -2.28 -3.48
N LYS A 60 22.17 -3.25 -4.39
CA LYS A 60 21.07 -3.73 -5.22
C LYS A 60 20.71 -5.13 -4.77
N GLY A 61 19.44 -5.39 -4.57
CA GLY A 61 18.98 -6.67 -4.04
C GLY A 61 17.61 -7.07 -4.54
N SER A 62 17.28 -8.32 -4.28
CA SER A 62 15.94 -8.87 -4.44
C SER A 62 15.44 -9.44 -3.12
N VAL A 63 14.13 -9.42 -2.97
CA VAL A 63 13.40 -9.92 -1.83
C VAL A 63 12.28 -10.80 -2.34
N THR A 64 12.14 -11.99 -1.78
CA THR A 64 11.05 -12.92 -2.04
C THR A 64 10.21 -13.15 -0.79
N PHE A 65 8.92 -13.39 -0.98
CA PHE A 65 8.00 -13.79 0.07
C PHE A 65 7.76 -15.29 0.01
N GLU A 66 7.89 -15.97 1.14
CA GLU A 66 7.69 -17.40 1.31
C GLU A 66 6.71 -17.65 2.46
N ASN A 67 6.15 -18.87 2.53
CA ASN A 67 5.28 -19.30 3.63
C ASN A 67 4.13 -18.33 3.94
N VAL A 68 3.54 -17.74 2.90
CA VAL A 68 2.54 -16.68 3.04
C VAL A 68 1.22 -17.23 3.59
N VAL A 69 0.78 -16.65 4.70
CA VAL A 69 -0.53 -16.85 5.32
C VAL A 69 -1.17 -15.48 5.48
N SER A 70 -1.95 -15.04 4.51
CA SER A 70 -2.55 -13.69 4.52
C SER A 70 -3.79 -13.61 5.42
N PRO A 71 -3.96 -12.56 6.26
CA PRO A 71 -3.08 -11.43 6.56
C PRO A 71 -2.28 -11.60 7.88
N GLU A 72 -1.73 -12.79 8.13
CA GLU A 72 -1.19 -13.19 9.44
C GLU A 72 0.34 -13.26 9.49
N SER A 73 0.99 -13.87 8.49
CA SER A 73 2.43 -14.09 8.51
C SER A 73 3.03 -14.41 7.15
N TYR A 74 4.32 -14.19 7.00
CA TYR A 74 5.16 -14.72 5.92
C TYR A 74 6.63 -14.74 6.34
N THR A 75 7.45 -15.43 5.56
CA THR A 75 8.92 -15.33 5.62
C THR A 75 9.40 -14.45 4.49
N ILE A 76 10.14 -13.38 4.81
CA ILE A 76 10.88 -12.60 3.83
C ILE A 76 12.23 -13.27 3.63
N VAL A 77 12.65 -13.51 2.39
CA VAL A 77 14.02 -13.95 2.07
C VAL A 77 14.65 -12.91 1.14
N GLY A 78 15.85 -12.45 1.46
CA GLY A 78 16.48 -11.36 0.71
C GLY A 78 17.96 -11.53 0.50
N GLU A 79 18.46 -11.04 -0.64
CA GLU A 79 19.88 -10.86 -0.89
C GLU A 79 20.19 -9.49 -1.46
N GLY A 80 21.33 -8.91 -1.08
CA GLY A 80 21.80 -7.61 -1.53
C GLY A 80 23.28 -7.64 -1.86
N LYS A 81 23.65 -7.04 -2.98
CA LYS A 81 25.03 -6.93 -3.48
C LYS A 81 25.45 -5.46 -3.51
N GLY A 82 26.55 -5.15 -2.83
CA GLY A 82 27.15 -3.81 -2.72
C GLY A 82 28.46 -3.67 -3.49
N GLY A 83 28.71 -4.53 -4.47
CA GLY A 83 29.95 -4.56 -5.25
C GLY A 83 31.17 -4.77 -4.36
N VAL A 84 32.12 -3.83 -4.39
CA VAL A 84 33.35 -3.88 -3.58
C VAL A 84 33.09 -3.84 -2.06
N ALA A 85 31.93 -3.33 -1.63
CA ALA A 85 31.57 -3.34 -0.21
C ALA A 85 31.29 -4.76 0.28
N GLY A 86 30.78 -5.65 -0.58
CA GLY A 86 30.43 -7.03 -0.25
C GLY A 86 28.96 -7.32 -0.50
N PHE A 87 28.39 -8.23 0.31
CA PHE A 87 27.02 -8.68 0.16
C PHE A 87 26.35 -8.93 1.52
N ALA A 88 25.03 -8.97 1.52
CA ALA A 88 24.21 -9.42 2.63
C ALA A 88 23.16 -10.41 2.12
N LYS A 89 22.87 -11.44 2.90
CA LYS A 89 21.74 -12.36 2.70
C LYS A 89 21.02 -12.53 4.02
N GLY A 90 19.72 -12.72 4.01
CA GLY A 90 18.98 -12.96 5.23
C GLY A 90 17.56 -13.41 5.00
N SER A 91 16.91 -13.76 6.09
CA SER A 91 15.49 -14.02 6.16
C SER A 91 14.88 -13.30 7.35
N ALA A 92 13.58 -13.03 7.30
CA ALA A 92 12.81 -12.52 8.42
C ALA A 92 11.43 -13.16 8.47
N ASP A 93 11.13 -13.83 9.57
CA ASP A 93 9.78 -14.34 9.84
C ASP A 93 8.95 -13.21 10.46
N ILE A 94 7.83 -12.87 9.83
CA ILE A 94 6.92 -11.81 10.27
C ILE A 94 5.60 -12.42 10.73
N ARG A 95 5.07 -11.93 11.85
CA ARG A 95 3.75 -12.31 12.37
C ARG A 95 2.96 -11.10 12.85
N LEU A 96 1.72 -11.01 12.42
CA LEU A 96 0.75 -10.00 12.80
C LEU A 96 -0.33 -10.60 13.70
N VAL A 97 -0.59 -9.95 14.82
CA VAL A 97 -1.65 -10.31 15.77
C VAL A 97 -2.53 -9.08 16.00
N GLU A 98 -3.84 -9.25 15.93
CA GLU A 98 -4.81 -8.19 16.26
C GLU A 98 -4.79 -7.89 17.77
N ASP A 99 -4.85 -6.61 18.11
CA ASP A 99 -4.90 -6.10 19.49
C ASP A 99 -5.86 -4.90 19.55
N GLY A 100 -7.16 -5.19 19.63
CA GLY A 100 -8.21 -4.18 19.49
C GLY A 100 -8.17 -3.50 18.12
N ASP A 101 -8.06 -2.17 18.11
CA ASP A 101 -7.92 -1.37 16.89
C ASP A 101 -6.46 -1.26 16.39
N ALA A 102 -5.53 -1.91 17.09
CA ALA A 102 -4.12 -1.96 16.77
C ALA A 102 -3.69 -3.35 16.29
N THR A 103 -2.47 -3.41 15.76
CA THR A 103 -1.81 -4.65 15.34
C THR A 103 -0.46 -4.76 16.00
N VAL A 104 -0.18 -5.90 16.62
CA VAL A 104 1.15 -6.28 17.10
C VAL A 104 1.89 -7.02 15.99
N LEU A 105 2.92 -6.38 15.44
CA LEU A 105 3.84 -6.98 14.49
C LEU A 105 5.08 -7.47 15.23
N SER A 106 5.32 -8.78 15.20
CA SER A 106 6.55 -9.39 15.69
C SER A 106 7.39 -9.92 14.54
N TYR A 107 8.71 -9.88 14.71
CA TYR A 107 9.65 -10.36 13.71
C TYR A 107 10.86 -11.06 14.32
N GLU A 108 11.37 -12.06 13.60
CA GLU A 108 12.66 -12.71 13.85
C GLU A 108 13.46 -12.72 12.55
N ALA A 109 14.55 -11.95 12.51
CA ALA A 109 15.42 -11.80 11.35
C ALA A 109 16.78 -12.47 11.58
N LYS A 110 17.24 -13.18 10.55
CA LYS A 110 18.56 -13.81 10.47
C LYS A 110 19.30 -13.24 9.27
N ALA A 111 20.54 -12.81 9.48
CA ALA A 111 21.34 -12.25 8.38
C ALA A 111 22.80 -12.66 8.42
N GLN A 112 23.36 -12.83 7.24
CA GLN A 112 24.77 -13.08 6.96
C GLN A 112 25.32 -11.97 6.08
N VAL A 113 26.43 -11.37 6.51
CA VAL A 113 27.14 -10.34 5.76
C VAL A 113 28.52 -10.88 5.39
N GLY A 114 28.94 -10.62 4.15
CA GLY A 114 30.22 -11.08 3.61
C GLY A 114 30.99 -9.98 2.87
N GLY A 115 32.23 -10.28 2.51
CA GLY A 115 33.13 -9.34 1.83
C GLY A 115 33.76 -8.32 2.77
N LYS A 116 34.01 -7.09 2.27
CA LYS A 116 34.68 -6.04 3.06
C LYS A 116 33.83 -5.56 4.24
N LEU A 117 32.50 -5.59 4.12
CA LEU A 117 31.59 -5.24 5.21
C LEU A 117 31.77 -6.16 6.42
N ALA A 118 31.99 -7.46 6.21
CA ALA A 118 32.22 -8.41 7.31
C ALA A 118 33.49 -8.08 8.13
N GLN A 119 34.45 -7.37 7.51
CA GLN A 119 35.69 -6.95 8.17
C GLN A 119 35.49 -5.79 9.15
N LEU A 120 34.33 -5.10 9.10
CA LEU A 120 33.98 -4.04 10.05
C LEU A 120 33.63 -4.58 11.44
N GLY A 121 33.38 -5.89 11.56
CA GLY A 121 33.04 -6.57 12.80
C GLY A 121 31.54 -6.61 13.09
N SER A 122 31.11 -7.67 13.78
CA SER A 122 29.69 -7.95 14.04
C SER A 122 28.97 -6.83 14.79
N ARG A 123 29.59 -6.27 15.83
CA ARG A 123 28.97 -5.22 16.67
C ARG A 123 28.49 -4.00 15.88
N LEU A 124 29.28 -3.56 14.89
CA LEU A 124 28.95 -2.39 14.08
C LEU A 124 27.85 -2.71 13.06
N ILE A 125 27.86 -3.92 12.52
CA ILE A 125 26.82 -4.38 11.60
C ILE A 125 25.49 -4.50 12.35
N ASP A 126 25.52 -5.13 13.53
CA ASP A 126 24.34 -5.33 14.37
C ASP A 126 23.73 -4.00 14.80
N SER A 127 24.54 -3.01 15.20
CA SER A 127 24.03 -1.68 15.57
C SER A 127 23.44 -0.93 14.38
N THR A 128 24.02 -1.07 13.19
CA THR A 128 23.49 -0.45 11.97
C THR A 128 22.17 -1.10 11.56
N ALA A 129 22.06 -2.43 11.64
CA ALA A 129 20.84 -3.15 11.32
C ALA A 129 19.69 -2.80 12.28
N ARG A 130 19.96 -2.72 13.60
CA ARG A 130 18.98 -2.26 14.60
C ARG A 130 18.50 -0.84 14.32
N LYS A 131 19.43 0.08 14.04
CA LYS A 131 19.10 1.46 13.67
C LYS A 131 18.23 1.53 12.41
N MET A 132 18.54 0.73 11.38
CA MET A 132 17.70 0.67 10.17
C MET A 132 16.29 0.15 10.46
N ALA A 133 16.15 -0.86 11.34
CA ALA A 133 14.84 -1.37 11.75
C ALA A 133 14.05 -0.32 12.55
N GLU A 134 14.69 0.37 13.49
CA GLU A 134 14.08 1.45 14.27
C GLU A 134 13.58 2.59 13.36
N GLU A 135 14.40 3.06 12.42
CA GLU A 135 14.02 4.11 11.46
C GLU A 135 12.90 3.65 10.52
N PHE A 136 12.95 2.39 10.06
CA PHE A 136 11.88 1.80 9.24
C PHE A 136 10.54 1.83 10.00
N PHE A 137 10.51 1.29 11.21
CA PHE A 137 9.27 1.20 11.96
C PHE A 137 8.75 2.56 12.40
N SER A 138 9.62 3.53 12.73
CA SER A 138 9.20 4.91 13.00
C SER A 138 8.45 5.51 11.81
N ARG A 139 8.99 5.36 10.59
CA ARG A 139 8.33 5.87 9.37
C ARG A 139 7.08 5.06 9.01
N PHE A 140 7.11 3.76 9.24
CA PHE A 140 5.99 2.87 8.92
C PHE A 140 4.78 3.14 9.82
N THR A 141 5.00 3.34 11.12
CA THR A 141 3.91 3.70 12.04
C THR A 141 3.36 5.09 11.75
N GLU A 142 4.19 6.04 11.32
CA GLU A 142 3.72 7.35 10.84
C GLU A 142 2.86 7.22 9.58
N GLN A 143 3.30 6.42 8.61
CA GLN A 143 2.61 6.24 7.33
C GLN A 143 1.29 5.47 7.45
N VAL A 144 1.22 4.52 8.37
CA VAL A 144 0.10 3.57 8.51
C VAL A 144 -0.82 3.92 9.68
N GLY A 145 -0.23 4.29 10.82
CA GLY A 145 -0.96 4.64 12.05
C GLY A 145 -1.72 5.97 11.97
N GLY A 146 -1.38 6.84 11.01
CA GLY A 146 -2.11 8.09 10.78
C GLY A 146 -3.45 7.93 10.05
N SER A 147 -3.70 6.79 9.39
CA SER A 147 -4.91 6.61 8.57
C SER A 147 -6.15 6.20 9.38
N ALA A 148 -6.00 5.74 10.61
CA ALA A 148 -7.12 5.31 11.47
C ALA A 148 -7.71 6.45 12.32
N ALA A 149 -6.96 7.53 12.57
CA ALA A 149 -7.42 8.65 13.41
C ALA A 149 -8.47 9.57 12.76
N ALA A 150 -8.76 9.41 11.46
CA ALA A 150 -9.71 10.26 10.74
C ALA A 150 -11.17 9.78 10.76
N VAL A 151 -11.51 8.67 11.45
CA VAL A 151 -12.87 8.09 11.41
C VAL A 151 -13.47 7.79 12.80
N SER A 152 -12.93 8.35 13.89
CA SER A 152 -13.44 8.07 15.25
C SER A 152 -13.73 9.31 16.11
N GLU A 153 -13.87 10.49 15.52
CA GLU A 153 -14.35 11.70 16.21
C GLU A 153 -15.77 12.12 15.79
N VAL A 154 -16.71 11.19 15.69
CA VAL A 154 -18.14 11.52 15.92
C VAL A 154 -18.84 10.32 16.53
N SER A 155 -18.77 10.17 17.85
CA SER A 155 -19.86 9.58 18.66
C SER A 155 -19.45 9.54 20.14
N SER A 156 -19.62 10.65 20.83
CA SER A 156 -20.11 10.64 22.21
C SER A 156 -20.55 12.05 22.59
N ASP A 157 -21.84 12.32 22.42
CA ASP A 157 -22.73 12.97 23.41
C ASP A 157 -23.89 13.68 22.71
N THR A 158 -25.08 13.09 22.79
CA THR A 158 -26.30 13.73 23.32
C THR A 158 -27.46 12.76 23.17
N GLY A 159 -27.93 12.23 24.30
CA GLY A 159 -29.25 11.61 24.37
C GLY A 159 -30.31 12.70 24.57
N LEU A 160 -31.31 12.76 23.68
CA LEU A 160 -32.76 12.89 23.95
C LEU A 160 -33.56 13.10 22.64
N ALA A 161 -34.84 12.71 22.69
CA ALA A 161 -35.91 12.78 21.67
C ALA A 161 -35.97 11.52 20.78
N ALA A 162 -36.84 10.53 21.00
CA ALA A 162 -38.30 10.53 21.24
C ALA A 162 -39.07 11.25 20.13
N ASP A 163 -39.74 10.45 19.30
CA ASP A 163 -40.78 10.75 18.30
C ASP A 163 -40.46 11.79 17.22
N LEU A 164 -40.21 11.33 15.99
CA LEU A 164 -40.36 12.15 14.78
C LEU A 164 -41.18 11.39 13.72
N ASP A 165 -42.33 11.99 13.49
CA ASP A 165 -43.44 11.70 12.59
C ASP A 165 -43.03 11.60 11.10
N GLU A 166 -43.64 10.67 10.36
CA GLU A 166 -43.41 10.37 8.93
C GLU A 166 -43.65 11.58 7.99
N GLY A 167 -44.21 12.68 8.49
CA GLY A 167 -44.47 13.90 7.72
C GLY A 167 -43.24 14.78 7.40
N VAL A 168 -42.12 14.66 8.13
CA VAL A 168 -40.97 15.58 7.96
C VAL A 168 -40.07 15.18 6.79
N ALA A 169 -40.05 13.89 6.42
CA ALA A 169 -39.23 13.38 5.32
C ALA A 169 -39.75 13.79 3.93
N GLU A 170 -41.07 13.92 3.77
CA GLU A 170 -41.68 14.32 2.49
C GLU A 170 -41.61 15.84 2.25
N GLU A 171 -41.59 16.67 3.30
CA GLU A 171 -41.44 18.13 3.16
C GLU A 171 -40.01 18.52 2.79
N ALA A 172 -39.00 17.84 3.35
CA ALA A 172 -37.59 18.04 2.98
C ALA A 172 -37.31 17.70 1.50
N LYS A 173 -38.03 16.70 0.97
CA LYS A 173 -37.92 16.28 -0.44
C LYS A 173 -38.56 17.28 -1.40
N ARG A 174 -39.61 17.98 -0.98
CA ARG A 174 -40.27 19.04 -1.76
C ARG A 174 -39.42 20.31 -1.83
N ILE A 175 -38.84 20.73 -0.70
CA ILE A 175 -37.98 21.92 -0.63
C ILE A 175 -36.71 21.73 -1.49
N ALA A 176 -36.16 20.50 -1.54
CA ALA A 176 -35.01 20.19 -2.38
C ALA A 176 -35.29 20.24 -3.89
N LEU A 177 -36.55 20.15 -4.32
CA LEU A 177 -36.91 20.09 -5.74
C LEU A 177 -37.32 21.45 -6.34
N GLU A 178 -37.76 22.42 -5.54
CA GLU A 178 -38.21 23.73 -6.03
C GLU A 178 -37.16 24.87 -5.96
N GLU A 179 -36.06 24.71 -5.22
CA GLU A 179 -34.99 25.72 -5.11
C GLU A 179 -33.62 25.27 -5.65
N ALA A 180 -33.58 24.44 -6.69
CA ALA A 180 -32.33 24.21 -7.43
C ALA A 180 -32.06 25.39 -8.40
N PRO A 181 -31.02 26.22 -8.19
CA PRO A 181 -30.66 27.26 -9.16
C PRO A 181 -30.23 26.61 -10.48
N GLY A 182 -30.65 27.21 -11.60
CA GLY A 182 -30.49 26.68 -12.97
C GLY A 182 -29.06 26.41 -13.45
N GLU A 183 -28.05 26.66 -12.62
CA GLU A 183 -26.64 26.34 -12.87
C GLU A 183 -26.34 24.82 -12.77
N VAL A 184 -27.12 24.07 -11.98
CA VAL A 184 -26.86 22.63 -11.76
C VAL A 184 -27.34 21.77 -12.94
N LEU A 185 -28.42 22.18 -13.62
CA LEU A 185 -28.92 21.47 -14.82
C LEU A 185 -27.98 21.61 -16.03
N HIS A 186 -27.27 22.73 -16.16
CA HIS A 186 -26.31 22.92 -17.25
C HIS A 186 -25.01 22.12 -17.03
N ALA A 187 -24.58 21.95 -15.77
CA ALA A 187 -23.42 21.15 -15.41
C ALA A 187 -23.65 19.64 -15.62
N ILE A 188 -24.87 19.16 -15.39
CA ILE A 188 -25.25 17.76 -15.65
C ILE A 188 -25.26 17.48 -17.16
N GLY A 189 -25.83 18.39 -17.97
CA GLY A 189 -25.81 18.26 -19.43
C GLY A 189 -24.40 18.31 -20.04
N GLU A 190 -23.50 19.11 -19.45
CA GLU A 190 -22.10 19.18 -19.89
C GLU A 190 -21.29 17.93 -19.51
N ALA A 191 -21.69 17.22 -18.45
CA ALA A 191 -21.10 15.96 -18.03
C ALA A 191 -21.56 14.80 -18.94
N GLU A 192 -22.84 14.74 -19.30
CA GLU A 192 -23.37 13.71 -20.21
C GLU A 192 -22.70 13.78 -21.61
N HIS A 193 -22.52 14.99 -22.15
CA HIS A 193 -21.91 15.16 -23.47
C HIS A 193 -20.40 14.82 -23.49
N LYS A 194 -19.68 15.03 -22.37
CA LYS A 194 -18.27 14.61 -22.22
C LYS A 194 -18.12 13.11 -22.01
N VAL A 195 -19.12 12.47 -21.39
CA VAL A 195 -19.18 11.02 -21.23
C VAL A 195 -19.45 10.35 -22.58
N GLU A 196 -20.39 10.85 -23.38
CA GLU A 196 -20.64 10.33 -24.73
C GLU A 196 -19.43 10.54 -25.66
N GLU A 197 -18.77 11.71 -25.60
CA GLU A 197 -17.57 11.98 -26.39
C GLU A 197 -16.38 11.10 -25.95
N GLY A 198 -16.28 10.81 -24.65
CA GLY A 198 -15.31 9.86 -24.10
C GLY A 198 -15.59 8.40 -24.49
N LEU A 199 -16.87 8.02 -24.60
CA LEU A 199 -17.31 6.68 -24.98
C LEU A 199 -17.07 6.44 -26.48
N HIS A 200 -17.41 7.40 -27.34
CA HIS A 200 -17.12 7.33 -28.78
C HIS A 200 -15.61 7.25 -29.06
N LYS A 201 -14.80 7.97 -28.29
CA LYS A 201 -13.34 7.93 -28.41
C LYS A 201 -12.75 6.62 -27.86
N ALA A 202 -13.41 6.00 -26.88
CA ALA A 202 -13.04 4.68 -26.40
C ALA A 202 -13.38 3.58 -27.42
N GLU A 203 -14.51 3.69 -28.13
CA GLU A 203 -14.91 2.77 -29.21
C GLU A 203 -13.98 2.88 -30.43
N GLU A 204 -13.64 4.10 -30.88
CA GLU A 204 -12.71 4.32 -32.00
C GLU A 204 -11.30 3.76 -31.71
N ASN A 205 -10.81 3.95 -30.48
CA ASN A 205 -9.54 3.37 -30.04
C ASN A 205 -9.58 1.84 -29.89
N LEU A 206 -10.76 1.26 -29.67
CA LEU A 206 -10.95 -0.19 -29.56
C LEU A 206 -10.92 -0.87 -30.93
N GLU A 207 -11.44 -0.22 -31.98
CA GLU A 207 -11.34 -0.70 -33.37
C GLU A 207 -9.89 -0.68 -33.90
N ASP A 208 -9.11 0.36 -33.57
CA ASP A 208 -7.69 0.45 -33.93
C ASP A 208 -6.79 -0.55 -33.18
N ALA A 209 -7.14 -0.88 -31.94
CA ALA A 209 -6.39 -1.83 -31.11
C ALA A 209 -6.62 -3.30 -31.53
N ALA A 210 -7.80 -3.63 -32.06
CA ALA A 210 -8.14 -4.98 -32.53
C ALA A 210 -7.34 -5.40 -33.78
N GLY A 211 -6.91 -4.44 -34.61
CA GLY A 211 -6.19 -4.72 -35.86
C GLY A 211 -4.71 -5.07 -35.71
N ARG A 212 -4.09 -4.86 -34.53
CA ARG A 212 -2.61 -4.85 -34.39
C ARG A 212 -1.97 -5.94 -33.54
N ASN A 213 -2.73 -6.87 -32.94
CA ASN A 213 -2.19 -7.92 -32.04
C ASN A 213 -1.18 -7.38 -30.98
N ALA A 214 -1.33 -6.12 -30.56
CA ALA A 214 -0.27 -5.41 -29.84
C ALA A 214 -0.26 -5.64 -28.32
N PHE A 215 -1.33 -6.21 -27.73
CA PHE A 215 -1.37 -6.47 -26.29
C PHE A 215 -2.02 -7.83 -25.97
N GLY A 216 -1.16 -8.84 -25.80
CA GLY A 216 -1.22 -9.73 -24.64
C GLY A 216 -2.47 -10.59 -24.40
N GLY A 217 -3.01 -11.28 -25.41
CA GLY A 217 -3.86 -12.46 -25.20
C GLY A 217 -5.19 -12.26 -24.43
N PRO A 218 -6.02 -13.32 -24.31
CA PRO A 218 -7.39 -13.24 -23.78
C PRO A 218 -7.50 -12.75 -22.33
N MET A 219 -6.39 -12.73 -21.58
CA MET A 219 -6.36 -12.33 -20.17
C MET A 219 -6.44 -10.80 -19.99
N VAL A 220 -5.85 -10.02 -20.92
CA VAL A 220 -5.93 -8.55 -20.89
C VAL A 220 -7.34 -8.06 -21.26
N TRP A 221 -7.98 -8.74 -22.20
CA TRP A 221 -9.38 -8.47 -22.57
C TRP A 221 -10.35 -8.76 -21.41
N GLY A 222 -10.06 -9.79 -20.60
CA GLY A 222 -10.83 -10.07 -19.39
C GLY A 222 -10.77 -8.96 -18.34
N LEU A 223 -9.60 -8.34 -18.16
CA LEU A 223 -9.41 -7.21 -17.23
C LEU A 223 -10.10 -5.93 -17.72
N LEU A 224 -10.10 -5.67 -19.03
CA LEU A 224 -10.80 -4.51 -19.60
C LEU A 224 -12.32 -4.65 -19.49
N LEU A 225 -12.86 -5.84 -19.75
CA LEU A 225 -14.30 -6.11 -19.56
C LEU A 225 -14.71 -6.03 -18.09
N LEU A 226 -13.87 -6.52 -17.17
CA LEU A 226 -14.11 -6.41 -15.74
C LEU A 226 -14.09 -4.94 -15.28
N GLY A 227 -13.15 -4.14 -15.78
CA GLY A 227 -13.08 -2.70 -15.49
C GLY A 227 -14.33 -1.95 -15.97
N ALA A 228 -14.78 -2.23 -17.20
CA ALA A 228 -16.01 -1.64 -17.73
C ALA A 228 -17.25 -2.03 -16.91
N LEU A 229 -17.36 -3.30 -16.49
CA LEU A 229 -18.46 -3.79 -15.66
C LEU A 229 -18.51 -3.10 -14.29
N ILE A 230 -17.35 -2.87 -13.66
CA ILE A 230 -17.24 -2.17 -12.38
C ILE A 230 -17.74 -0.73 -12.50
N VAL A 231 -17.39 -0.03 -13.58
CA VAL A 231 -17.84 1.35 -13.82
C VAL A 231 -19.36 1.41 -14.01
N VAL A 232 -19.94 0.46 -14.75
CA VAL A 232 -21.41 0.38 -14.94
C VAL A 232 -22.14 0.13 -13.61
N LEU A 233 -21.62 -0.76 -12.76
CA LEU A 233 -22.22 -1.04 -11.45
C LEU A 233 -22.12 0.15 -10.47
N ALA A 234 -21.04 0.93 -10.55
CA ALA A 234 -20.83 2.12 -9.73
C ALA A 234 -21.75 3.28 -10.13
N LEU A 235 -22.16 3.36 -11.39
CA LEU A 235 -23.10 4.39 -11.87
C LEU A 235 -24.58 4.03 -11.65
N ALA A 236 -24.88 2.75 -11.39
CA ALA A 236 -26.24 2.25 -11.16
C ALA A 236 -26.64 2.16 -9.66
N SER A 237 -25.75 2.54 -8.74
CA SER A 237 -25.94 2.50 -7.28
C SER A 237 -26.00 3.91 -6.69
#